data_AF-A0A3I8FVI5-F1
#
_entry.id   AF-A0A3I8FVI5-F1
#
_cell.length_a   1.000
_cell.length_b   1.000
_cell.length_c   1.000
_cell.angle_alpha   90.00
_cell.angle_beta   90.00
_cell.angle_gamma   90.00
#
_symmetry.space_group_name_H-M   'P 1'
#
loop_
_entity.id
_entity.type
_entity.pdbx_description
1 polymer ?
#
loop_
_entity_poly.entity_id
_entity_poly.type
_entity_poly.pdbx_seq_one_letter_code
_entity_poly.pdbx_strand_id
1 'polypeptide(L)'
;MSEFGITALLDQDMFIAQAGHESSCFTRLVEDFNYSIAGLTGFIRAERITSDKASTLGRKACEKALPLERQRVIANLVYSKRMGNNGLGDGWNYRRRGLFQITGLNSYRYCGNGIKTELVAYSDLLAQDKYAAHSAAWFFATKGCLKYSGGMVRVTQIINGGQSGIGDRQERFEKAKSVLV
;
A
#
# COMPACT_ATOMS: atom_id res chain seq x y z
N MET A 1 14.84 9.82 -1.76
CA MET A 1 15.75 9.24 -0.74
C MET A 1 16.50 10.33 0.03
N SER A 2 17.31 11.15 -0.63
CA SER A 2 18.08 12.25 -0.01
C SER A 2 17.25 13.19 0.88
N GLU A 3 16.08 13.62 0.41
CA GLU A 3 15.15 14.49 1.15
C GLU A 3 14.76 13.94 2.53
N PHE A 4 14.79 12.62 2.72
CA PHE A 4 14.44 11.94 3.98
C PHE A 4 15.64 11.32 4.69
N GLY A 5 16.87 11.68 4.30
CA GLY A 5 18.08 11.19 4.96
C GLY A 5 18.43 9.72 4.67
N ILE A 6 17.78 9.09 3.68
CA ILE A 6 18.12 7.71 3.23
C ILE A 6 19.41 7.80 2.39
N THR A 7 20.55 7.84 3.07
CA THR A 7 21.85 8.20 2.49
C THR A 7 22.88 7.07 2.60
N ALA A 8 22.86 6.26 3.66
CA ALA A 8 23.72 5.09 3.76
C ALA A 8 23.34 4.06 2.69
N LEU A 9 24.34 3.45 2.03
CA LEU A 9 24.13 2.51 0.93
C LEU A 9 23.19 1.35 1.34
N LEU A 10 23.45 0.73 2.49
CA LEU A 10 22.59 -0.36 3.01
C LEU A 10 21.14 0.07 3.23
N ASP A 11 20.89 1.33 3.59
CA ASP A 11 19.52 1.84 3.75
C ASP A 11 18.87 2.10 2.39
N GLN A 12 19.64 2.56 1.39
CA GLN A 12 19.17 2.71 0.02
C GLN A 12 18.84 1.35 -0.61
N ASP A 13 19.72 0.36 -0.43
CA ASP A 13 19.51 -1.02 -0.87
C ASP A 13 18.23 -1.59 -0.28
N MET A 14 18.07 -1.46 1.04
CA MET A 14 16.88 -1.95 1.74
C MET A 14 15.62 -1.21 1.28
N PHE A 15 15.69 0.11 1.11
CA PHE A 15 14.58 0.90 0.61
C PHE A 15 14.14 0.45 -0.80
N ILE A 16 15.09 0.30 -1.73
CA ILE A 16 14.82 -0.15 -3.10
C ILE A 16 14.25 -1.57 -3.11
N ALA A 17 14.82 -2.48 -2.31
CA ALA A 17 14.37 -3.86 -2.24
C ALA A 17 12.94 -3.99 -1.73
N GLN A 18 12.64 -3.30 -0.63
CA GLN A 18 11.30 -3.29 -0.03
C GLN A 18 10.30 -2.60 -0.96
N ALA A 19 10.65 -1.45 -1.54
CA ALA A 19 9.79 -0.75 -2.49
C ALA A 19 9.51 -1.61 -3.72
N GLY A 20 10.52 -2.31 -4.24
CA GLY A 20 10.38 -3.26 -5.33
C GLY A 20 9.44 -4.41 -4.99
N HIS A 21 9.52 -4.97 -3.78
CA HIS A 21 8.60 -6.03 -3.35
C HIS A 21 7.14 -5.53 -3.27
N GLU A 22 6.91 -4.45 -2.53
CA GLU A 22 5.55 -3.95 -2.23
C GLU A 22 4.79 -3.43 -3.46
N SER A 23 5.53 -3.02 -4.50
CA SER A 23 4.99 -2.45 -5.73
C SER A 23 5.02 -3.40 -6.93
N SER A 24 5.31 -4.69 -6.71
CA SER A 24 5.44 -5.68 -7.79
C SER A 24 6.48 -5.27 -8.84
N CYS A 25 7.71 -4.97 -8.41
CA CYS A 25 8.79 -4.43 -9.24
C CYS A 25 8.48 -3.04 -9.83
N PHE A 26 7.92 -2.12 -9.04
CA PHE A 26 7.61 -0.75 -9.46
C PHE A 26 6.53 -0.64 -10.56
N THR A 27 5.73 -1.69 -10.77
CA THR A 27 4.66 -1.68 -11.80
C THR A 27 3.28 -1.38 -11.24
N ARG A 28 3.10 -1.37 -9.91
CA ARG A 28 1.80 -1.19 -9.27
C ARG A 28 1.86 -0.15 -8.14
N LEU A 29 1.06 0.90 -8.30
CA LEU A 29 0.93 2.00 -7.32
C LEU A 29 -0.46 2.12 -6.71
N VAL A 30 -1.45 1.37 -7.19
CA VAL A 30 -2.85 1.47 -6.73
C VAL A 30 -3.42 0.07 -6.63
N GLU A 31 -4.14 -0.22 -5.54
CA GLU A 31 -4.95 -1.43 -5.49
C GLU A 31 -6.20 -1.30 -6.37
N ASP A 32 -6.62 -2.40 -6.97
CA ASP A 32 -7.94 -2.50 -7.58
C ASP A 32 -8.88 -3.32 -6.69
N PHE A 33 -10.18 -3.16 -6.91
CA PHE A 33 -11.21 -3.93 -6.22
C PHE A 33 -11.91 -4.90 -7.17
N ASN A 34 -11.21 -5.38 -8.20
CA ASN A 34 -11.73 -6.32 -9.19
C ASN A 34 -11.79 -7.75 -8.61
N TYR A 35 -12.60 -7.95 -7.58
CA TYR A 35 -12.79 -9.24 -6.92
C TYR A 35 -13.97 -10.02 -7.51
N SER A 36 -13.80 -11.32 -7.69
CA SER A 36 -14.92 -12.25 -7.89
C SER A 36 -15.67 -12.48 -6.58
N ILE A 37 -16.87 -13.09 -6.67
CA ILE A 37 -17.63 -13.52 -5.49
C ILE A 37 -16.74 -14.37 -4.57
N ALA A 38 -16.05 -15.36 -5.14
CA ALA A 38 -15.10 -16.20 -4.40
C ALA A 38 -13.92 -15.41 -3.84
N GLY A 39 -13.40 -14.42 -4.59
CA GLY A 39 -12.30 -13.55 -4.17
C GLY A 39 -12.62 -12.67 -2.96
N LEU A 40 -13.90 -12.42 -2.67
CA LEU A 40 -14.35 -11.66 -1.50
C LEU A 40 -14.38 -12.47 -0.20
N THR A 41 -14.15 -13.80 -0.25
CA THR A 41 -14.23 -14.68 0.93
C THR A 41 -13.33 -14.21 2.08
N GLY A 42 -12.14 -13.68 1.79
CA GLY A 42 -11.24 -13.13 2.81
C GLY A 42 -11.85 -11.96 3.56
N PHE A 43 -12.57 -11.08 2.88
CA PHE A 43 -13.26 -9.96 3.50
C PHE A 43 -14.49 -10.39 4.30
N ILE A 44 -15.14 -11.48 3.91
CA ILE A 44 -16.24 -12.08 4.70
C ILE A 44 -15.71 -12.61 6.03
N ARG A 45 -14.62 -13.40 6.00
CA ARG A 45 -13.99 -13.95 7.21
C ARG A 45 -13.49 -12.85 8.16
N ALA A 46 -13.08 -11.71 7.61
CA ALA A 46 -12.65 -10.56 8.38
C ALA A 46 -13.81 -9.62 8.78
N GLU A 47 -15.07 -10.03 8.57
CA GLU A 47 -16.30 -9.28 8.88
C GLU A 47 -16.34 -7.88 8.24
N ARG A 48 -15.74 -7.75 7.06
CA ARG A 48 -15.68 -6.48 6.29
C ARG A 48 -16.78 -6.36 5.25
N ILE A 49 -17.35 -7.49 4.84
CA ILE A 49 -18.48 -7.57 3.92
C ILE A 49 -19.33 -8.79 4.27
N THR A 50 -20.66 -8.68 4.15
CA THR A 50 -21.56 -9.83 4.37
C THR A 50 -21.57 -10.75 3.15
N SER A 51 -21.94 -12.02 3.35
CA SER A 51 -22.06 -13.00 2.26
C SER A 51 -23.01 -12.52 1.14
N ASP A 52 -24.16 -11.95 1.52
CA ASP A 52 -25.14 -11.43 0.57
C ASP A 52 -24.59 -10.27 -0.27
N LYS A 53 -23.87 -9.34 0.37
CA LYS A 53 -23.22 -8.23 -0.33
C LYS A 53 -22.10 -8.73 -1.24
N ALA A 54 -21.31 -9.71 -0.81
CA ALA A 54 -20.27 -10.30 -1.63
C ALA A 54 -20.84 -11.00 -2.88
N SER A 55 -21.95 -11.73 -2.73
CA SER A 55 -22.66 -12.40 -3.83
C SER A 55 -23.26 -11.40 -4.82
N THR A 56 -23.77 -10.28 -4.33
CA THR A 56 -24.37 -9.23 -5.16
C THR A 56 -23.32 -8.37 -5.87
N LEU A 57 -22.23 -8.03 -5.19
CA LEU A 57 -21.23 -7.08 -5.67
C LEU A 57 -20.04 -7.73 -6.37
N GLY A 58 -19.67 -8.96 -6.02
CA GLY A 58 -18.51 -9.65 -6.59
C GLY A 58 -18.67 -9.96 -8.07
N ARG A 59 -17.57 -10.00 -8.82
CA ARG A 59 -17.55 -10.28 -10.27
C ARG A 59 -18.15 -11.64 -10.57
N LYS A 60 -19.09 -11.68 -11.52
CA LYS A 60 -19.78 -12.87 -12.00
C LYS A 60 -18.97 -13.56 -13.11
N ALA A 61 -19.24 -14.84 -13.37
CA ALA A 61 -18.51 -15.61 -14.38
C ALA A 61 -18.63 -15.03 -15.80
N CYS A 62 -19.77 -14.41 -16.13
CA CYS A 62 -20.00 -13.75 -17.41
C CYS A 62 -19.32 -12.38 -17.55
N GLU A 63 -18.73 -11.84 -16.48
CA GLU A 63 -18.12 -10.51 -16.47
C GLU A 63 -16.61 -10.59 -16.67
N LYS A 64 -16.11 -9.96 -17.74
CA LYS A 64 -14.66 -9.85 -18.00
C LYS A 64 -13.93 -9.09 -16.87
N ALA A 65 -14.55 -8.03 -16.37
CA ALA A 65 -14.03 -7.22 -15.27
C ALA A 65 -15.18 -6.64 -14.44
N LEU A 66 -14.89 -6.37 -13.17
CA LEU A 66 -15.87 -5.79 -12.26
C LEU A 66 -16.08 -4.30 -12.59
N PRO A 67 -17.33 -3.83 -12.83
CA PRO A 67 -17.59 -2.41 -13.07
C PRO A 67 -17.09 -1.54 -11.93
N LEU A 68 -16.56 -0.34 -12.25
CA LEU A 68 -15.96 0.56 -11.26
C LEU A 68 -16.92 0.96 -10.14
N GLU A 69 -18.22 1.08 -10.42
CA GLU A 69 -19.21 1.37 -9.38
C GLU A 69 -19.28 0.26 -8.32
N ARG A 70 -19.21 -1.01 -8.72
CA ARG A 70 -19.19 -2.12 -7.77
C ARG A 70 -17.86 -2.20 -7.03
N GLN A 71 -16.75 -1.89 -7.70
CA GLN A 71 -15.45 -1.76 -7.05
C GLN A 71 -15.47 -0.68 -5.94
N ARG A 72 -16.06 0.50 -6.23
CA ARG A 72 -16.27 1.58 -5.26
C ARG A 72 -17.05 1.12 -4.05
N VAL A 73 -18.19 0.46 -4.29
CA VAL A 73 -19.05 -0.03 -3.20
C VAL A 73 -18.31 -1.05 -2.33
N ILE A 74 -17.56 -1.99 -2.93
CA ILE A 74 -16.78 -2.97 -2.17
C ILE A 74 -15.72 -2.26 -1.32
N ALA A 75 -14.94 -1.32 -1.88
CA ALA A 75 -13.93 -0.59 -1.12
C ALA A 75 -14.53 0.20 0.05
N ASN A 76 -15.66 0.87 -0.19
CA ASN A 76 -16.39 1.62 0.83
C ASN A 76 -16.87 0.73 1.97
N LEU A 77 -17.32 -0.50 1.68
CA LEU A 77 -17.69 -1.47 2.71
C LEU A 77 -16.45 -1.98 3.46
N VAL A 78 -15.42 -2.41 2.73
CA VAL A 78 -14.23 -3.07 3.29
C VAL A 78 -13.45 -2.16 4.24
N TYR A 79 -13.41 -0.86 3.93
CA TYR A 79 -12.70 0.15 4.71
C TYR A 79 -13.62 1.09 5.50
N SER A 80 -14.93 0.80 5.59
CA SER A 80 -15.87 1.60 6.38
C SER A 80 -15.45 1.65 7.85
N LYS A 81 -15.48 2.85 8.46
CA LYS A 81 -15.19 3.09 9.88
C LYS A 81 -13.81 2.61 10.34
N ARG A 82 -12.85 2.53 9.42
CA ARG A 82 -11.46 2.12 9.67
C ARG A 82 -10.49 3.21 9.29
N MET A 83 -9.38 3.32 10.03
CA MET A 83 -8.27 4.22 9.67
C MET A 83 -8.72 5.68 9.47
N GLY A 84 -9.73 6.12 10.22
CA GLY A 84 -10.32 7.46 10.12
C GLY A 84 -11.43 7.63 9.08
N ASN A 85 -11.70 6.63 8.24
CA ASN A 85 -12.75 6.70 7.23
C ASN A 85 -14.13 6.82 7.87
N ASN A 86 -14.81 7.94 7.63
CA ASN A 86 -16.11 8.24 8.23
C ASN A 86 -17.16 8.68 7.22
N GLY A 87 -16.73 9.21 6.07
CA GLY A 87 -17.58 9.56 4.93
C GLY A 87 -17.93 8.35 4.05
N LEU A 88 -19.02 8.48 3.29
CA LEU A 88 -19.59 7.39 2.46
C LEU A 88 -18.63 6.89 1.38
N GLY A 89 -17.76 7.76 0.85
CA GLY A 89 -16.81 7.44 -0.21
C GLY A 89 -15.38 7.19 0.27
N ASP A 90 -15.12 7.30 1.57
CA ASP A 90 -13.76 7.32 2.12
C ASP A 90 -13.00 6.03 1.83
N GLY A 91 -13.68 4.87 1.85
CA GLY A 91 -13.02 3.60 1.58
C GLY A 91 -12.44 3.53 0.17
N TRP A 92 -13.17 4.01 -0.84
CA TRP A 92 -12.65 4.11 -2.20
C TRP A 92 -11.65 5.25 -2.35
N ASN A 93 -11.97 6.44 -1.83
CA ASN A 93 -11.16 7.63 -2.01
C ASN A 93 -9.78 7.48 -1.35
N TYR A 94 -9.69 6.78 -0.22
CA TYR A 94 -8.46 6.51 0.51
C TYR A 94 -8.05 5.03 0.48
N ARG A 95 -8.37 4.32 -0.60
CA ARG A 95 -7.84 2.98 -0.86
C ARG A 95 -6.31 3.00 -0.99
N ARG A 96 -5.65 1.84 -0.93
CA ARG A 96 -4.18 1.72 -1.03
C ARG A 96 -3.65 2.40 -2.28
N ARG A 97 -2.70 3.30 -2.06
CA ARG A 97 -1.85 3.86 -3.11
C ARG A 97 -0.39 3.99 -2.65
N GLY A 98 0.49 4.22 -3.61
CA GLY A 98 1.93 4.41 -3.42
C GLY A 98 2.70 3.10 -3.22
N LEU A 99 4.03 3.19 -3.24
CA LEU A 99 4.91 2.02 -3.17
C LEU A 99 4.74 1.25 -1.86
N PHE A 100 4.46 1.92 -0.73
CA PHE A 100 4.23 1.32 0.58
C PHE A 100 2.75 1.39 1.03
N GLN A 101 1.82 1.34 0.07
CA GLN A 101 0.41 1.03 0.29
C GLN A 101 -0.30 1.87 1.39
N ILE A 102 -0.20 3.20 1.29
CA ILE A 102 -0.88 4.12 2.21
C ILE A 102 -2.40 3.95 2.08
N THR A 103 -3.10 3.73 3.20
CA THR A 103 -4.54 3.44 3.23
C THR A 103 -5.27 4.18 4.36
N GLY A 104 -6.46 4.67 4.06
CA GLY A 104 -7.37 5.30 5.00
C GLY A 104 -7.06 6.77 5.29
N LEU A 105 -8.11 7.53 5.61
CA LEU A 105 -8.07 8.98 5.79
C LEU A 105 -6.96 9.44 6.74
N ASN A 106 -6.79 8.77 7.88
CA ASN A 106 -5.76 9.14 8.86
C ASN A 106 -4.35 9.01 8.28
N SER A 107 -4.08 7.95 7.53
CA SER A 107 -2.77 7.71 6.92
C SER A 107 -2.49 8.70 5.80
N TYR A 108 -3.49 8.99 4.96
CA TYR A 108 -3.40 10.03 3.93
C TYR A 108 -3.11 11.40 4.54
N ARG A 109 -3.80 11.76 5.63
CA ARG A 109 -3.56 13.01 6.36
C ARG A 109 -2.16 13.07 6.95
N TYR A 110 -1.73 12.01 7.65
CA TYR A 110 -0.41 11.97 8.28
C TYR A 110 0.72 12.01 7.24
N CYS A 111 0.57 11.24 6.14
CA CYS A 111 1.50 11.27 5.02
C CYS A 111 1.52 12.65 4.36
N GLY A 112 0.35 13.21 4.07
CA GLY A 112 0.23 14.53 3.42
C GLY A 112 0.93 15.62 4.21
N ASN A 113 0.76 15.64 5.54
CA ASN A 113 1.49 16.55 6.42
C ASN A 113 3.01 16.31 6.36
N GLY A 114 3.42 15.04 6.34
CA GLY A 114 4.81 14.62 6.31
C GLY A 114 5.55 15.00 5.02
N ILE A 115 4.88 14.93 3.88
CA ILE A 115 5.43 15.27 2.55
C ILE A 115 4.93 16.64 2.04
N LYS A 116 4.32 17.44 2.92
CA LYS A 116 3.76 18.78 2.65
C LYS A 116 2.89 18.81 1.38
N THR A 117 2.01 17.83 1.22
CA THR A 117 1.12 17.66 0.08
C THR A 117 -0.32 17.44 0.56
N GLU A 118 -1.29 18.10 -0.08
CA GLU A 118 -2.70 18.03 0.30
C GLU A 118 -3.37 16.71 -0.16
N LEU A 119 -2.99 15.60 0.47
CA LEU A 119 -3.44 14.25 0.09
C LEU A 119 -4.87 13.92 0.53
N VAL A 120 -5.47 14.70 1.44
CA VAL A 120 -6.86 14.51 1.83
C VAL A 120 -7.78 14.98 0.71
N ALA A 121 -7.52 16.16 0.14
CA ALA A 121 -8.28 16.63 -1.02
C ALA A 121 -7.89 15.92 -2.32
N TYR A 122 -6.62 15.56 -2.50
CA TYR A 122 -6.09 15.00 -3.75
C TYR A 122 -5.41 13.65 -3.54
N SER A 123 -6.17 12.65 -3.09
CA SER A 123 -5.63 11.33 -2.75
C SER A 123 -5.01 10.58 -3.94
N ASP A 124 -5.45 10.85 -5.17
CA ASP A 124 -4.89 10.25 -6.39
C ASP A 124 -3.46 10.68 -6.70
N LEU A 125 -2.93 11.72 -6.04
CA LEU A 125 -1.52 12.09 -6.18
C LEU A 125 -0.59 10.93 -5.83
N LEU A 126 -0.93 10.09 -4.83
CA LEU A 126 -0.13 8.91 -4.48
C LEU A 126 -0.08 7.82 -5.57
N ALA A 127 -0.89 7.92 -6.61
CA ALA A 127 -0.80 7.06 -7.79
C ALA A 127 0.23 7.55 -8.83
N GLN A 128 0.83 8.73 -8.62
CA GLN A 128 1.85 9.28 -9.51
C GLN A 128 3.24 9.04 -8.91
N ASP A 129 4.19 8.68 -9.77
CA ASP A 129 5.55 8.23 -9.41
C ASP A 129 6.23 9.14 -8.38
N LYS A 130 6.17 10.47 -8.60
CA LYS A 130 6.77 11.46 -7.70
C LYS A 130 6.27 11.32 -6.28
N TYR A 131 4.95 11.33 -6.07
CA TYR A 131 4.37 11.29 -4.72
C TYR A 131 4.39 9.88 -4.13
N ALA A 132 4.33 8.84 -4.97
CA ALA A 132 4.52 7.46 -4.53
C ALA A 132 5.93 7.26 -3.94
N ALA A 133 6.98 7.72 -4.63
CA ALA A 133 8.36 7.67 -4.13
C ALA A 133 8.56 8.54 -2.89
N HIS A 134 7.98 9.75 -2.88
CA HIS A 134 8.06 10.69 -1.75
C HIS A 134 7.41 10.08 -0.50
N SER A 135 6.18 9.57 -0.63
CA SER A 135 5.45 8.93 0.48
C SER A 135 6.18 7.68 1.00
N ALA A 136 6.79 6.87 0.13
CA ALA A 136 7.56 5.71 0.55
C ALA A 136 8.82 6.10 1.34
N ALA A 137 9.58 7.09 0.87
CA ALA A 137 10.77 7.58 1.56
C ALA A 137 10.42 8.17 2.93
N TRP A 138 9.35 8.97 3.00
CA TRP A 138 8.81 9.49 4.25
C TRP A 138 8.41 8.36 5.22
N PHE A 139 7.68 7.35 4.73
CA PHE A 139 7.27 6.22 5.56
C PHE A 139 8.50 5.49 6.11
N PHE A 140 9.48 5.16 5.26
CA PHE A 140 10.69 4.44 5.65
C PHE A 140 11.47 5.17 6.76
N ALA A 141 11.67 6.48 6.60
CA ALA A 141 12.36 7.30 7.58
C ALA A 141 11.57 7.43 8.90
N THR A 142 10.29 7.75 8.82
CA THR A 142 9.47 8.07 10.02
C THR A 142 8.99 6.84 10.80
N LYS A 143 8.88 5.67 10.16
CA LYS A 143 8.54 4.42 10.83
C LYS A 143 9.74 3.73 11.49
N GLY A 144 10.94 4.29 11.33
CA GLY A 144 12.14 3.85 12.01
C GLY A 144 12.90 2.73 11.31
N CYS A 145 12.71 2.53 9.99
CA CYS A 145 13.48 1.54 9.23
C CYS A 145 14.98 1.84 9.27
N LEU A 146 15.36 3.13 9.25
CA LEU A 146 16.75 3.60 9.34
C LEU A 146 17.46 3.24 10.66
N LYS A 147 16.73 2.82 11.70
CA LYS A 147 17.32 2.33 12.95
C LYS A 147 17.84 0.90 12.85
N TYR A 148 17.57 0.22 11.73
CA TYR A 148 17.84 -1.20 11.51
C TYR A 148 18.50 -1.41 10.16
N SER A 149 19.57 -0.66 9.88
CA SER A 149 20.32 -0.78 8.63
C SER A 149 20.80 -2.23 8.43
N GLY A 150 20.54 -2.80 7.24
CA GLY A 150 20.77 -4.22 6.94
C GLY A 150 19.84 -5.22 7.65
N GLY A 151 18.97 -4.76 8.55
CA GLY A 151 18.08 -5.59 9.37
C GLY A 151 16.82 -6.06 8.65
N MET A 152 16.95 -7.02 7.72
CA MET A 152 15.88 -7.51 6.85
C MET A 152 14.58 -7.89 7.60
N VAL A 153 14.67 -8.72 8.64
CA VAL A 153 13.50 -9.21 9.40
C VAL A 153 12.77 -8.04 10.07
N ARG A 154 13.52 -7.11 10.66
CA ARG A 154 12.95 -5.98 11.41
C ARG A 154 12.34 -4.95 10.47
N VAL A 155 13.00 -4.62 9.38
CA VAL A 155 12.47 -3.69 8.37
C VAL A 155 11.22 -4.27 7.71
N THR A 156 11.22 -5.56 7.36
CA THR A 156 10.06 -6.25 6.79
C THR A 156 8.87 -6.24 7.77
N GLN A 157 9.14 -6.46 9.07
CA GLN A 157 8.10 -6.35 10.10
C GLN A 157 7.48 -4.95 10.17
N ILE A 158 8.29 -3.90 10.04
CA ILE A 158 7.81 -2.51 10.08
C ILE A 158 6.94 -2.18 8.87
N ILE A 159 7.36 -2.60 7.68
CA ILE A 159 6.68 -2.26 6.42
C ILE A 159 5.40 -3.09 6.24
N ASN A 160 5.48 -4.40 6.44
CA ASN A 160 4.38 -5.33 6.12
C ASN A 160 3.57 -5.76 7.34
N GLY A 161 4.01 -5.45 8.57
CA GLY A 161 3.36 -5.92 9.80
C GLY A 161 3.52 -7.42 10.06
N GLY A 162 4.41 -8.09 9.30
CA GLY A 162 4.70 -9.52 9.38
C GLY A 162 5.83 -9.90 8.41
N GLN A 163 6.16 -11.18 8.29
CA GLN A 163 7.29 -11.68 7.49
C GLN A 163 6.89 -12.20 6.09
N SER A 164 5.74 -11.78 5.56
CA SER A 164 5.29 -12.22 4.24
C SER A 164 6.26 -11.77 3.15
N GLY A 165 6.64 -12.70 2.27
CA GLY A 165 7.54 -12.42 1.15
C GLY A 165 9.00 -12.20 1.52
N ILE A 166 9.44 -12.58 2.73
CA ILE A 166 10.81 -12.31 3.22
C ILE A 166 11.91 -12.83 2.28
N GLY A 167 11.71 -13.97 1.62
CA GLY A 167 12.66 -14.52 0.64
C GLY A 167 12.86 -13.61 -0.58
N ASP A 168 11.78 -13.20 -1.25
CA ASP A 168 11.84 -12.28 -2.39
C ASP A 168 12.43 -10.91 -1.98
N ARG A 169 12.09 -10.42 -0.77
CA ARG A 169 12.71 -9.19 -0.22
C ARG A 169 14.22 -9.34 -0.06
N GLN A 170 14.69 -10.50 0.43
CA GLN A 170 16.11 -10.79 0.60
C GLN A 170 16.84 -10.86 -0.74
N GLU A 171 16.27 -11.55 -1.74
CA GLU A 171 16.85 -11.63 -3.09
C GLU A 171 17.01 -10.23 -3.72
N ARG A 172 16.00 -9.37 -3.57
CA ARG A 172 16.06 -7.98 -4.07
C ARG A 172 17.12 -7.16 -3.33
N PHE A 173 17.26 -7.37 -2.03
CA PHE A 173 18.25 -6.66 -1.22
C PHE A 173 19.67 -7.02 -1.61
N GLU A 174 19.97 -8.31 -1.77
CA GLU A 174 21.29 -8.74 -2.25
C GLU A 174 21.57 -8.26 -3.68
N LYS A 175 20.54 -8.19 -4.54
CA LYS A 175 20.68 -7.61 -5.87
C LYS A 175 20.90 -6.10 -5.85
N ALA A 176 20.29 -5.36 -4.94
CA ALA A 176 20.53 -3.93 -4.80
C ALA A 176 21.97 -3.66 -4.33
N LYS A 177 22.40 -4.38 -3.28
CA LYS A 177 23.76 -4.31 -2.73
C LYS A 177 24.87 -4.60 -3.74
N SER A 178 24.62 -5.45 -4.73
CA SER A 178 25.63 -5.78 -5.75
C SER A 178 25.81 -4.68 -6.80
N VAL A 179 24.91 -3.70 -6.85
CA VAL A 179 24.90 -2.61 -7.84
C VAL A 179 25.29 -1.27 -7.20
N LEU A 180 24.81 -1.00 -6.00
CA LEU A 180 25.14 0.20 -5.24
C LEU A 180 26.47 0.00 -4.49
N VAL A 181 27.57 0.10 -5.23
CA VAL A 181 28.96 0.08 -4.69
C VAL A 181 29.43 1.46 -4.27
#